data_AF-A0A0K1PTZ8-F1
#
_entry.id   AF-A0A0K1PTZ8-F1
#
_cell.length_a   1.000
_cell.length_b   1.000
_cell.length_c   1.000
_cell.angle_alpha   90.00
_cell.angle_beta   90.00
_cell.angle_gamma   90.00
#
_symmetry.space_group_name_H-M   'P 1'
#
loop_
_entity.id
_entity.type
_entity.pdbx_description
1 polymer ?
#
loop_
_entity_poly.entity_id
_entity_poly.type
_entity_poly.pdbx_seq_one_letter_code
_entity_poly.pdbx_strand_id
1 'polypeptide(L)'
;MMSRRSSPFVLVGLGVLASLAIVTACSGDAPTASACTNIPAGGCPLSRGVACEDLSCEAVYRCLDGNQWVLDHACPAHDASSVEHDAEADAADASDGGASVRDAAIDAPPGASGGPGCDTLQVPDCSLGFALACPSGCCECEDLFVCQNGGWEYWGSCVDGQIQQ
;
A
#
# COMPACT_ATOMS: atom_id res chain seq x y z
N MET A 1 54.68 -62.72 5.85
CA MET A 1 53.25 -62.92 5.56
C MET A 1 52.54 -63.20 6.87
N MET A 2 51.42 -62.50 7.13
CA MET A 2 50.42 -62.73 8.21
C MET A 2 50.93 -62.55 9.66
N SER A 3 50.66 -61.44 10.38
CA SER A 3 49.38 -60.84 10.81
C SER A 3 48.59 -61.71 11.82
N ARG A 4 48.59 -61.30 13.10
CA ARG A 4 47.61 -61.53 14.20
C ARG A 4 48.17 -60.83 15.46
N ARG A 5 47.79 -59.58 15.79
CA ARG A 5 46.64 -59.14 16.61
C ARG A 5 46.42 -59.98 17.87
N SER A 6 46.56 -59.35 19.05
CA SER A 6 45.61 -59.38 20.18
C SER A 6 46.08 -58.50 21.34
N SER A 7 45.33 -57.40 21.57
CA SER A 7 45.33 -56.54 22.78
C SER A 7 44.91 -57.34 24.02
N PRO A 8 45.22 -56.89 25.25
CA PRO A 8 44.42 -55.85 25.89
C PRO A 8 45.24 -54.93 26.81
N PHE A 9 44.77 -53.72 27.10
CA PHE A 9 44.57 -53.30 28.49
C PHE A 9 43.84 -51.96 28.49
N VAL A 10 42.55 -52.10 28.78
CA VAL A 10 41.63 -51.02 29.08
C VAL A 10 42.09 -50.39 30.39
N LEU A 11 42.56 -49.15 30.32
CA LEU A 11 42.64 -48.24 31.47
C LEU A 11 41.72 -47.06 31.14
N VAL A 12 40.42 -47.27 31.31
CA VAL A 12 39.45 -46.16 31.36
C VAL A 12 39.39 -45.72 32.81
N GLY A 13 40.31 -44.83 33.15
CA GLY A 13 40.34 -44.11 34.42
C GLY A 13 39.38 -42.92 34.38
N LEU A 14 38.59 -42.82 35.44
CA LEU A 14 37.82 -41.64 35.85
C LEU A 14 38.66 -40.35 35.72
N GLY A 15 38.10 -39.36 35.01
CA GLY A 15 38.63 -37.99 34.96
C GLY A 15 37.51 -37.04 34.54
N VAL A 16 36.64 -36.67 35.48
CA VAL A 16 36.51 -35.29 35.99
C VAL A 16 36.15 -34.28 34.89
N LEU A 17 34.85 -33.97 34.85
CA LEU A 17 34.28 -32.62 34.74
C LEU A 17 35.13 -31.57 33.99
N ALA A 18 34.81 -31.37 32.72
CA ALA A 18 34.99 -30.09 32.06
C ALA A 18 33.88 -29.92 31.02
N SER A 19 32.68 -29.57 31.51
CA SER A 19 31.60 -29.02 30.69
C SER A 19 32.06 -27.66 30.16
N LEU A 20 32.86 -27.65 29.09
CA LEU A 20 33.18 -26.43 28.37
C LEU A 20 31.93 -26.01 27.61
N ALA A 21 31.18 -25.10 28.23
CA ALA A 21 30.11 -24.35 27.61
C ALA A 21 30.72 -23.49 26.50
N ILE A 22 30.75 -24.01 25.27
CA ILE A 22 30.96 -23.20 24.08
C ILE A 22 29.60 -22.56 23.77
N VAL A 23 29.21 -21.58 24.58
CA VAL A 23 28.23 -20.58 24.17
C VAL A 23 29.00 -19.65 23.24
N THR A 24 29.18 -20.07 21.98
CA THR A 24 29.54 -19.13 20.92
C THR A 24 28.43 -18.10 20.88
N ALA A 25 28.72 -16.97 21.49
CA ALA A 25 27.96 -15.75 21.39
C ALA A 25 27.75 -15.45 19.90
N CYS A 26 26.58 -15.82 19.37
CA CYS A 26 25.97 -15.05 18.29
C CYS A 26 25.48 -13.72 18.88
N SER A 27 26.42 -12.96 19.45
CA SER A 27 26.28 -11.51 19.69
C SER A 27 26.89 -10.80 18.48
N GLY A 28 26.49 -11.24 17.29
CA GLY A 28 26.60 -10.41 16.11
C GLY A 28 25.35 -9.56 16.12
N ASP A 29 25.47 -8.32 16.61
CA ASP A 29 24.66 -7.22 16.12
C ASP A 29 24.72 -7.33 14.59
N ALA A 30 23.69 -7.93 13.98
CA ALA A 30 23.56 -7.85 12.54
C ALA A 30 23.57 -6.35 12.26
N PRO A 31 24.50 -5.81 11.46
CA PRO A 31 24.54 -4.39 11.19
C PRO A 31 23.13 -4.03 10.74
N THR A 32 22.42 -3.27 11.59
CA THR A 32 21.09 -2.77 11.25
C THR A 32 21.34 -1.97 10.00
N ALA A 33 20.93 -2.53 8.85
CA ALA A 33 21.12 -1.89 7.55
C ALA A 33 20.65 -0.46 7.72
N SER A 34 21.61 0.47 7.76
CA SER A 34 21.31 1.83 8.14
C SER A 34 20.48 2.37 6.99
N ALA A 35 19.17 2.43 7.18
CA ALA A 35 18.26 2.85 6.14
C ALA A 35 18.70 4.23 5.68
N CYS A 36 18.94 4.38 4.38
CA CYS A 36 19.23 5.70 3.86
C CYS A 36 18.03 6.61 4.16
N THR A 37 18.34 7.79 4.69
CA THR A 37 17.41 8.85 4.99
C THR A 37 17.36 9.80 3.79
N ASN A 38 16.17 10.34 3.50
CA ASN A 38 15.93 11.36 2.46
C ASN A 38 16.47 11.00 1.07
N ILE A 39 15.66 10.27 0.30
CA ILE A 39 15.95 10.00 -1.11
C ILE A 39 15.98 11.31 -1.92
N PRO A 40 16.79 11.42 -3.00
CA PRO A 40 16.74 12.58 -3.89
C PRO A 40 15.33 12.80 -4.46
N ALA A 41 15.00 14.04 -4.80
CA ALA A 41 13.71 14.39 -5.39
C ALA A 41 13.44 13.57 -6.66
N GLY A 42 12.21 13.07 -6.82
CA GLY A 42 11.82 12.18 -7.92
C GLY A 42 12.40 10.75 -7.82
N GLY A 43 13.16 10.44 -6.77
CA GLY A 43 13.81 9.16 -6.60
C GLY A 43 12.97 8.13 -5.82
N CYS A 44 13.03 6.87 -6.24
CA CYS A 44 12.45 5.74 -5.51
C CYS A 44 13.52 4.74 -5.06
N PRO A 45 13.36 4.11 -3.89
CA PRO A 45 14.29 3.10 -3.42
C PRO A 45 14.19 1.84 -4.29
N LEU A 46 15.33 1.20 -4.55
CA LEU A 46 15.43 -0.08 -5.25
C LEU A 46 14.69 -1.20 -4.49
N SER A 47 13.38 -1.29 -4.67
CA SER A 47 12.48 -2.25 -4.01
C SER A 47 12.03 -3.29 -5.04
N ARG A 48 12.77 -4.38 -5.16
CA ARG A 48 12.42 -5.59 -5.95
C ARG A 48 12.02 -5.37 -7.42
N GLY A 49 12.36 -4.23 -8.03
CA GLY A 49 12.17 -3.97 -9.46
C GLY A 49 10.83 -3.37 -9.89
N VAL A 50 9.96 -2.97 -8.94
CA VAL A 50 8.64 -2.35 -9.25
C VAL A 50 8.65 -0.83 -9.10
N ALA A 51 9.81 -0.22 -8.84
CA ALA A 51 9.91 1.20 -8.52
C ALA A 51 9.44 2.13 -9.65
N CYS A 52 9.68 1.76 -10.92
CA CYS A 52 9.24 2.54 -12.08
C CYS A 52 7.79 2.26 -12.52
N GLU A 53 7.02 1.47 -11.76
CA GLU A 53 5.58 1.35 -11.98
C GLU A 53 4.81 2.54 -11.36
N ASP A 54 5.43 3.22 -10.40
CA ASP A 54 4.89 4.43 -9.80
C ASP A 54 5.18 5.63 -10.72
N LEU A 55 4.11 6.30 -11.18
CA LEU A 55 4.20 7.47 -12.06
C LEU A 55 4.90 8.67 -11.41
N SER A 56 5.01 8.69 -10.08
CA SER A 56 5.79 9.70 -9.35
C SER A 56 7.30 9.42 -9.35
N CYS A 57 7.71 8.25 -9.86
CA CYS A 57 9.10 7.83 -9.88
C CYS A 57 9.82 8.27 -11.16
N GLU A 58 10.78 9.18 -11.04
CA GLU A 58 11.63 9.59 -12.16
C GLU A 58 12.87 8.69 -12.30
N ALA A 59 13.39 8.17 -11.18
CA ALA A 59 14.57 7.34 -11.17
C ALA A 59 14.68 6.43 -9.95
N VAL A 60 15.35 5.29 -10.12
CA VAL A 60 15.59 4.33 -9.05
C VAL A 60 16.96 4.56 -8.43
N TYR A 61 17.00 4.67 -7.10
CA TYR A 61 18.22 4.84 -6.34
C TYR A 61 18.50 3.63 -5.44
N ARG A 62 19.78 3.27 -5.38
CA ARG A 62 20.32 2.28 -4.45
C ARG A 62 20.91 2.99 -3.23
N CYS A 63 20.51 2.55 -2.06
CA CYS A 63 21.13 2.94 -0.80
C CYS A 63 22.44 2.17 -0.60
N LEU A 64 23.55 2.88 -0.44
CA LEU A 64 24.83 2.33 0.00
C LEU A 64 25.11 2.68 1.48
N ASP A 65 26.08 1.98 2.07
CA ASP A 65 26.54 2.26 3.42
C ASP A 65 26.94 3.73 3.61
N GLY A 66 26.61 4.28 4.78
CA GLY A 66 26.90 5.67 5.10
C GLY A 66 25.92 6.69 4.51
N ASN A 67 24.66 6.29 4.27
CA ASN A 67 23.59 7.17 3.82
C ASN A 67 23.82 7.78 2.43
N GLN A 68 24.36 6.98 1.50
CA GLN A 68 24.69 7.44 0.16
C GLN A 68 23.71 6.87 -0.87
N TRP A 69 22.99 7.75 -1.54
CA TRP A 69 22.13 7.40 -2.66
C TRP A 69 22.92 7.40 -3.97
N VAL A 70 22.94 6.26 -4.65
CA VAL A 70 23.54 6.12 -5.98
C VAL A 70 22.43 5.81 -6.97
N LEU A 71 22.39 6.57 -8.07
CA LEU A 71 21.47 6.33 -9.17
C LEU A 71 21.72 4.94 -9.76
N ASP A 72 20.69 4.10 -9.81
CA ASP A 72 20.74 2.77 -10.41
C ASP A 72 20.33 2.86 -11.90
N HIS A 73 19.14 3.38 -12.18
CA HIS A 73 18.66 3.67 -13.53
C HIS A 73 17.56 4.73 -13.52
N ALA A 74 17.37 5.43 -14.64
CA ALA A 74 16.24 6.32 -14.84
C ALA A 74 15.00 5.51 -15.25
N CYS A 75 13.82 5.92 -14.78
CA CYS A 75 12.57 5.35 -15.24
C CYS A 75 12.25 5.86 -16.67
N PRO A 76 11.53 5.07 -17.49
CA PRO A 76 11.00 5.56 -18.76
C PRO A 76 10.19 6.84 -18.53
N ALA A 77 10.22 7.76 -19.48
CA ALA A 77 9.34 8.92 -19.42
C ALA A 77 7.89 8.42 -19.43
N HIS A 78 7.17 8.65 -18.34
CA HIS A 78 5.73 8.47 -18.31
C HIS A 78 5.15 9.70 -18.98
N ASP A 79 4.70 9.56 -20.22
CA ASP A 79 3.95 10.61 -20.88
C ASP A 79 2.72 10.89 -20.00
N ALA A 80 2.65 12.09 -19.41
CA ALA A 80 1.42 12.60 -18.79
C ALA A 80 0.27 12.76 -19.82
N SER A 81 0.53 12.38 -21.07
CA SER A 81 -0.37 12.37 -22.22
C SER A 81 -0.68 10.93 -22.65
N SER A 82 -1.18 10.10 -21.73
CA SER A 82 -1.91 8.88 -22.10
C SER A 82 -2.94 8.47 -21.04
N VAL A 83 -3.67 9.45 -20.52
CA VAL A 83 -5.10 9.25 -20.18
C VAL A 83 -5.92 10.12 -21.12
N GLU A 84 -5.60 10.08 -22.41
CA GLU A 84 -6.62 10.25 -23.42
C GLU A 84 -7.34 8.91 -23.42
N HIS A 85 -8.40 8.82 -22.62
CA HIS A 85 -9.41 7.79 -22.80
C HIS A 85 -9.78 7.86 -24.28
N ASP A 86 -9.48 6.80 -25.04
CA ASP A 86 -9.90 6.65 -26.42
C ASP A 86 -11.41 6.84 -26.46
N ALA A 87 -11.84 8.07 -26.76
CA ALA A 87 -13.16 8.40 -27.21
C ALA A 87 -13.26 7.94 -28.67
N GLU A 88 -13.12 6.63 -28.88
CA GLU A 88 -13.54 5.99 -30.12
C GLU A 88 -15.07 5.95 -30.05
N ALA A 89 -15.63 6.94 -30.73
CA ALA A 89 -17.03 7.09 -31.01
C ALA A 89 -17.53 5.91 -31.85
N ASP A 90 -17.97 4.84 -31.19
CA ASP A 90 -18.91 3.89 -31.78
C ASP A 90 -20.32 4.19 -31.27
N ALA A 91 -21.00 5.02 -32.05
CA ALA A 91 -22.44 5.21 -31.96
C ALA A 91 -23.14 3.90 -32.39
N ALA A 92 -23.61 3.13 -31.42
CA ALA A 92 -24.67 2.15 -31.61
C ALA A 92 -25.53 2.02 -30.33
N ASP A 93 -26.60 2.81 -30.34
CA ASP A 93 -27.91 2.57 -29.72
C ASP A 93 -28.08 1.29 -28.87
N ALA A 94 -28.14 1.48 -27.55
CA ALA A 94 -29.06 0.73 -26.69
C ALA A 94 -29.34 1.55 -25.41
N SER A 95 -30.60 1.94 -25.26
CA SER A 95 -31.16 2.56 -24.05
C SER A 95 -30.98 1.68 -22.82
N ASP A 96 -30.37 2.19 -21.75
CA ASP A 96 -30.96 2.44 -20.42
C ASP A 96 -29.85 2.70 -19.37
N GLY A 97 -30.00 3.78 -18.58
CA GLY A 97 -29.32 3.94 -17.28
C GLY A 97 -27.82 4.22 -17.28
N GLY A 98 -27.35 5.19 -18.07
CA GLY A 98 -25.95 5.66 -18.04
C GLY A 98 -25.60 6.38 -16.72
N ALA A 99 -25.24 5.62 -15.68
CA ALA A 99 -24.45 6.13 -14.58
C ALA A 99 -23.09 6.54 -15.17
N SER A 100 -22.92 7.84 -15.43
CA SER A 100 -21.61 8.41 -15.67
C SER A 100 -20.74 7.97 -14.49
N VAL A 101 -19.62 7.29 -14.75
CA VAL A 101 -18.64 6.99 -13.71
C VAL A 101 -18.10 8.33 -13.23
N ARG A 102 -18.75 8.90 -12.22
CA ARG A 102 -18.30 10.10 -11.55
C ARG A 102 -17.20 9.64 -10.63
N ASP A 103 -15.97 10.05 -10.94
CA ASP A 103 -14.87 9.89 -10.00
C ASP A 103 -15.28 10.64 -8.72
N ALA A 104 -15.55 9.87 -7.67
CA ALA A 104 -16.25 10.29 -6.45
C ALA A 104 -15.60 11.51 -5.76
N ALA A 105 -14.34 11.79 -6.07
CA ALA A 105 -13.57 12.89 -5.53
C ALA A 105 -13.62 14.19 -6.36
N ILE A 106 -13.89 14.14 -7.67
CA ILE A 106 -13.78 15.34 -8.54
C ILE A 106 -15.07 16.19 -8.50
N ASP A 107 -16.24 15.55 -8.45
CA ASP A 107 -17.54 16.24 -8.55
C ASP A 107 -18.27 16.40 -7.21
N ALA A 108 -17.68 15.98 -6.09
CA ALA A 108 -18.33 16.06 -4.79
C ALA A 108 -18.24 17.50 -4.20
N PRO A 109 -19.35 18.07 -3.70
CA PRO A 109 -19.32 19.38 -3.05
C PRO A 109 -18.48 19.35 -1.76
N PRO A 110 -18.00 20.51 -1.28
CA PRO A 110 -17.32 20.61 0.00
C PRO A 110 -18.16 20.00 1.13
N GLY A 111 -17.51 19.23 2.02
CA GLY A 111 -18.18 18.56 3.13
C GLY A 111 -18.87 17.24 2.80
N ALA A 112 -18.84 16.78 1.54
CA ALA A 112 -19.43 15.50 1.14
C ALA A 112 -18.86 14.30 1.91
N SER A 113 -17.57 14.29 2.25
CA SER A 113 -16.93 13.22 3.03
C SER A 113 -16.99 13.45 4.55
N GLY A 114 -17.78 14.43 5.01
CA GLY A 114 -17.78 14.90 6.38
C GLY A 114 -16.85 16.07 6.63
N GLY A 115 -16.66 16.43 7.90
CA GLY A 115 -15.87 17.58 8.31
C GLY A 115 -15.89 17.79 9.82
N PRO A 116 -15.07 18.73 10.34
CA PRO A 116 -15.02 19.02 11.77
C PRO A 116 -16.40 19.46 12.29
N GLY A 117 -16.84 18.84 13.38
CA GLY A 117 -18.12 19.13 14.05
C GLY A 117 -19.30 18.26 13.62
N CYS A 118 -19.19 17.53 12.50
CA CYS A 118 -20.25 16.62 12.07
C CYS A 118 -20.11 15.25 12.74
N ASP A 119 -21.16 14.84 13.45
CA ASP A 119 -21.23 13.54 14.14
C ASP A 119 -21.34 12.36 13.17
N THR A 120 -21.34 11.14 13.68
CA THR A 120 -21.58 9.95 12.85
C THR A 120 -23.07 9.86 12.47
N LEU A 121 -23.37 9.83 11.17
CA LEU A 121 -24.71 9.56 10.66
C LEU A 121 -25.18 8.15 11.04
N GLN A 122 -26.48 8.00 11.26
CA GLN A 122 -27.09 6.71 11.60
C GLN A 122 -27.61 6.07 10.31
N VAL A 123 -27.29 4.80 10.07
CA VAL A 123 -27.85 4.04 8.95
C VAL A 123 -29.39 4.10 9.03
N PRO A 124 -30.10 4.40 7.92
CA PRO A 124 -29.65 4.40 6.52
C PRO A 124 -29.07 5.74 6.00
N ASP A 125 -28.83 6.73 6.86
CA ASP A 125 -28.27 8.02 6.46
C ASP A 125 -26.75 7.93 6.27
N CYS A 126 -26.26 8.52 5.18
CA CYS A 126 -24.84 8.51 4.84
C CYS A 126 -24.33 9.86 4.36
N SER A 127 -23.01 10.03 4.45
CA SER A 127 -22.36 11.16 3.82
C SER A 127 -22.38 10.98 2.29
N LEU A 128 -22.58 12.07 1.55
CA LEU A 128 -22.62 12.04 0.09
C LEU A 128 -21.34 11.41 -0.50
N GLY A 129 -20.19 11.72 0.08
CA GLY A 129 -18.89 11.17 -0.34
C GLY A 129 -18.80 9.66 -0.13
N PHE A 130 -19.45 9.11 0.90
CA PHE A 130 -19.52 7.66 1.10
C PHE A 130 -20.34 6.99 0.01
N ALA A 131 -21.52 7.54 -0.32
CA ALA A 131 -22.36 7.01 -1.39
C ALA A 131 -21.69 7.10 -2.78
N LEU A 132 -20.94 8.18 -3.05
CA LEU A 132 -20.19 8.33 -4.31
C LEU A 132 -19.01 7.35 -4.42
N ALA A 133 -18.41 6.95 -3.29
CA ALA A 133 -17.32 5.98 -3.27
C ALA A 133 -17.77 4.52 -3.47
N CYS A 134 -19.08 4.27 -3.53
CA CYS A 134 -19.62 2.93 -3.71
C CYS A 134 -19.34 2.40 -5.11
N PRO A 135 -18.79 1.17 -5.25
CA PRO A 135 -18.50 0.58 -6.55
C PRO A 135 -19.77 0.27 -7.36
N SER A 136 -20.91 0.14 -6.69
CA SER A 136 -22.23 -0.06 -7.28
C SER A 136 -23.31 0.43 -6.32
N GLY A 137 -24.31 1.15 -6.81
CA GLY A 137 -25.39 1.70 -5.99
C GLY A 137 -24.89 2.76 -4.99
N CYS A 138 -25.60 2.93 -3.88
CA CYS A 138 -25.25 3.90 -2.82
C CYS A 138 -24.89 3.24 -1.49
N CYS A 139 -24.37 2.01 -1.48
CA CYS A 139 -24.01 1.27 -0.25
C CYS A 139 -25.12 1.21 0.82
N GLU A 140 -26.36 0.96 0.40
CA GLU A 140 -27.53 0.87 1.29
C GLU A 140 -27.91 2.18 2.00
N CYS A 141 -27.37 3.31 1.55
CA CYS A 141 -27.77 4.63 2.03
C CYS A 141 -29.09 5.07 1.40
N GLU A 142 -30.02 5.60 2.20
CA GLU A 142 -31.29 6.16 1.73
C GLU A 142 -31.16 7.68 1.55
N ASP A 143 -30.76 8.40 2.60
CA ASP A 143 -30.58 9.84 2.58
C ASP A 143 -29.09 10.22 2.62
N LEU A 144 -28.75 11.27 1.86
CA LEU A 144 -27.38 11.72 1.62
C LEU A 144 -27.18 13.12 2.18
N PHE A 145 -26.12 13.28 2.97
CA PHE A 145 -25.84 14.51 3.69
C PHE A 145 -24.46 15.07 3.36
N VAL A 146 -24.35 16.40 3.46
CA VAL A 146 -23.08 17.14 3.38
C VAL A 146 -22.83 17.86 4.70
N CYS A 147 -21.59 17.84 5.16
CA CYS A 147 -21.21 18.52 6.40
C CYS A 147 -20.98 20.00 6.15
N GLN A 148 -21.83 20.85 6.73
CA GLN A 148 -21.73 22.31 6.64
C GLN A 148 -21.74 22.93 8.03
N ASN A 149 -20.76 23.78 8.32
CA ASN A 149 -20.65 24.51 9.60
C ASN A 149 -20.72 23.61 10.86
N GLY A 150 -20.26 22.35 10.76
CA GLY A 150 -20.32 21.38 11.86
C GLY A 150 -21.70 20.74 12.06
N GLY A 151 -22.58 20.77 11.06
CA GLY A 151 -23.84 20.02 11.06
C GLY A 151 -24.06 19.30 9.74
N TRP A 152 -24.84 18.22 9.78
CA TRP A 152 -25.27 17.53 8.57
C TRP A 152 -26.45 18.26 7.94
N GLU A 153 -26.30 18.61 6.67
CA GLU A 153 -27.37 19.17 5.84
C GLU A 153 -27.77 18.14 4.79
N TYR A 154 -29.08 17.90 4.68
CA TYR A 154 -29.62 17.01 3.66
C TYR A 154 -29.27 17.57 2.28
N TRP A 155 -28.74 16.70 1.43
CA TRP A 155 -28.34 17.05 0.07
C TRP A 155 -29.23 16.38 -0.97
N GLY A 156 -29.59 15.12 -0.76
CA GLY A 156 -30.34 14.31 -1.72
C GLY A 156 -30.58 12.89 -1.18
N SER A 157 -31.07 12.00 -2.03
CA SER A 157 -31.38 10.61 -1.66
C SER A 157 -30.90 9.61 -2.69
N CYS A 158 -30.79 8.34 -2.30
CA CYS A 158 -30.55 7.24 -3.21
C CYS A 158 -31.88 6.56 -3.59
N VAL A 159 -32.17 6.53 -4.90
CA VAL A 159 -33.35 5.86 -5.45
C VAL A 159 -32.87 4.88 -6.51
N ASP A 160 -33.19 3.61 -6.35
CA ASP A 160 -32.81 2.52 -7.27
C ASP A 160 -31.29 2.46 -7.55
N GLY A 161 -30.48 2.75 -6.53
CA GLY A 161 -29.02 2.77 -6.64
C GLY A 161 -28.45 3.99 -7.36
N GLN A 162 -29.26 5.02 -7.61
CA GLN A 162 -28.85 6.28 -8.20
C GLN A 162 -29.06 7.45 -7.24
N ILE A 163 -28.11 8.35 -7.22
CA ILE A 163 -28.15 9.56 -6.39
C ILE A 163 -29.05 10.61 -7.06
N GLN A 164 -30.05 11.11 -6.33
CA GLN A 164 -30.95 12.19 -6.75
C GLN A 164 -30.87 13.38 -5.80
N GLN A 165 -30.91 14.59 -6.34
CA GLN A 165 -30.83 15.85 -5.60
C GLN A 165 -32.17 16.60 -5.66
#